data_AF-A0A3C1W3K7-F1
#
_entry.id   AF-A0A3C1W3K7-F1
#
_cell.length_a   1.000
_cell.length_b   1.000
_cell.length_c   1.000
_cell.angle_alpha   90.00
_cell.angle_beta   90.00
_cell.angle_gamma   90.00
#
_symmetry.space_group_name_H-M   'P 1'
#
loop_
_entity.id
_entity.type
_entity.pdbx_description
1 polymer ?
#
loop_
_entity_poly.entity_id
_entity_poly.type
_entity_poly.pdbx_seq_one_letter_code
_entity_poly.pdbx_strand_id
1 'polypeptide(L)'
;MGAYDFDIPVTFRHRIRFTKDAFAEGNSVLADLLEVERERKVIVFLESSIDQLFPGLQQQIQNYLKSQTNLKLTEIVIMAGGEDCKISKTQIMDGIIPIERNGIDRHSYVFCIGGGAFLDVIGLSAATAHRGVRLLRFPTTTLAQ
;
A
#
# COMPACT_ATOMS: atom_id res chain seq x y z
N MET A 1 4.68 1.06 48.57
CA MET A 1 5.04 1.24 47.15
C MET A 1 3.74 1.11 46.37
N GLY A 2 3.26 2.17 45.71
CA GLY A 2 1.95 2.13 45.03
C GLY A 2 2.08 1.46 43.67
N ALA A 3 1.25 0.45 43.41
CA ALA A 3 1.04 -0.07 42.07
C ALA A 3 -0.07 0.76 41.40
N TYR A 4 0.18 1.19 40.15
CA TYR A 4 -0.78 1.95 39.36
C TYR A 4 -0.94 1.28 38.00
N ASP A 5 -2.16 0.90 37.69
CA ASP A 5 -2.53 0.36 36.38
C ASP A 5 -3.25 1.44 35.58
N PHE A 6 -2.98 1.49 34.27
CA PHE A 6 -3.61 2.43 33.35
C PHE A 6 -4.06 1.69 32.09
N ASP A 7 -5.31 1.89 31.70
CA ASP A 7 -5.81 1.43 30.40
C ASP A 7 -5.42 2.42 29.30
N ILE A 8 -4.81 1.92 28.22
CA ILE A 8 -4.46 2.71 27.03
C ILE A 8 -5.23 2.16 25.83
N PRO A 9 -6.46 2.65 25.54
CA PRO A 9 -7.22 2.21 24.39
C PRO A 9 -6.62 2.75 23.09
N VAL A 10 -6.48 1.89 22.08
CA VAL A 10 -6.03 2.27 20.73
C VAL A 10 -7.18 2.12 19.75
N THR A 11 -7.69 3.24 19.22
CA THR A 11 -8.81 3.23 18.26
C THR A 11 -8.30 3.46 16.85
N PHE A 12 -8.63 2.55 15.94
CA PHE A 12 -8.29 2.66 14.52
C PHE A 12 -9.54 2.79 13.66
N ARG A 13 -9.51 3.70 12.68
CA ARG A 13 -10.55 3.83 11.67
C ARG A 13 -10.17 3.04 10.43
N HIS A 14 -10.81 1.89 10.23
CA HIS A 14 -10.70 1.14 8.98
C HIS A 14 -11.63 1.77 7.92
N ARG A 15 -11.09 2.18 6.77
CA ARG A 15 -11.83 2.87 5.71
C ARG A 15 -11.97 1.94 4.51
N ILE A 16 -13.21 1.65 4.11
CA ILE A 16 -13.53 0.85 2.91
C ILE A 16 -14.23 1.75 1.90
N ARG A 17 -13.84 1.67 0.63
CA ARG A 17 -14.43 2.40 -0.49
C ARG A 17 -14.60 1.45 -1.67
N PHE A 18 -15.73 1.58 -2.35
CA PHE A 18 -15.99 0.88 -3.60
C PHE A 18 -15.87 1.88 -4.74
N THR A 19 -15.11 1.53 -5.77
CA THR A 19 -15.00 2.32 -6.98
C THR A 19 -14.68 1.41 -8.15
N LYS A 20 -15.01 1.88 -9.36
CA LYS A 20 -14.44 1.37 -10.60
C LYS A 20 -13.30 2.27 -11.03
N ASP A 21 -12.35 1.72 -11.79
CA ASP A 21 -11.24 2.47 -12.39
C ASP A 21 -10.55 3.43 -11.41
N ALA A 22 -9.99 2.88 -10.33
CA ALA A 22 -9.46 3.66 -9.20
C ALA A 22 -8.36 4.66 -9.57
N PHE A 23 -7.66 4.43 -10.69
CA PHE A 23 -6.60 5.30 -11.23
C PHE A 23 -7.03 6.07 -12.48
N ALA A 24 -8.33 6.12 -12.80
CA ALA A 24 -8.82 6.95 -13.90
C ALA A 24 -8.68 8.43 -13.58
N GLU A 25 -8.40 9.22 -14.61
CA GLU A 25 -8.45 10.68 -14.53
C GLU A 25 -9.86 11.12 -14.12
N GLY A 26 -9.96 11.98 -13.10
CA GLY A 26 -11.23 12.46 -12.56
C GLY A 26 -11.87 11.58 -11.49
N ASN A 27 -11.34 10.39 -11.21
CA ASN A 27 -11.79 9.61 -10.05
C ASN A 27 -11.23 10.19 -8.75
N SER A 28 -12.07 10.83 -7.94
CA SER A 28 -11.63 11.48 -6.69
C SER A 28 -11.52 10.53 -5.51
N VAL A 29 -12.06 9.30 -5.57
CA VAL A 29 -12.21 8.42 -4.40
C VAL A 29 -10.89 8.17 -3.69
N LEU A 30 -9.82 7.97 -4.47
CA LEU A 30 -8.48 7.75 -3.91
C LEU A 30 -7.88 9.06 -3.38
N ALA A 31 -8.04 10.18 -4.07
CA ALA A 31 -7.57 11.49 -3.60
C ALA A 31 -8.25 11.89 -2.27
N ASP A 32 -9.58 11.72 -2.17
CA ASP A 32 -10.39 12.04 -1.01
C ASP A 32 -10.06 11.15 0.22
N LEU A 33 -9.48 9.98 -0.02
CA LEU A 33 -9.06 9.05 1.03
C LEU A 33 -7.73 9.45 1.67
N LEU A 34 -6.85 10.11 0.92
CA LEU A 34 -5.47 10.39 1.29
C LEU A 34 -5.37 11.73 2.03
N GLU A 35 -4.66 11.73 3.16
CA GLU A 35 -4.37 12.95 3.91
C GLU A 35 -3.11 13.62 3.35
N VAL A 36 -3.30 14.64 2.53
CA VAL A 36 -2.25 15.25 1.68
C VAL A 36 -2.03 16.74 1.94
N GLU A 37 -2.15 17.19 3.19
CA GLU A 37 -1.86 18.59 3.59
C GLU A 37 -0.46 19.09 3.22
N ARG A 38 0.47 18.17 2.98
CA ARG A 38 1.85 18.37 2.52
C ARG A 38 2.21 17.26 1.54
N GLU A 39 3.29 17.40 0.77
CA GLU A 39 3.77 16.34 -0.13
C GLU A 39 3.96 15.02 0.63
N ARG A 40 3.40 13.93 0.08
CA ARG A 40 3.49 12.57 0.63
C ARG A 40 4.12 11.66 -0.41
N LYS A 41 5.12 10.88 -0.01
CA LYS A 41 5.66 9.84 -0.88
C LYS A 41 4.69 8.66 -0.97
N VAL A 42 4.63 8.06 -2.15
CA VAL A 42 3.86 6.85 -2.43
C VAL A 42 4.80 5.85 -3.05
N ILE A 43 4.90 4.66 -2.45
CA ILE A 43 5.47 3.48 -3.10
C ILE A 43 4.33 2.54 -3.46
N VAL A 44 4.41 1.94 -4.64
CA VAL A 44 3.38 1.02 -5.14
C VAL A 44 4.00 -0.36 -5.26
N PHE A 45 3.37 -1.35 -4.65
CA PHE A 45 3.65 -2.77 -4.87
C PHE A 45 2.54 -3.33 -5.75
N LEU A 46 2.94 -3.89 -6.88
CA LEU A 46 2.04 -4.48 -7.86
C LEU A 46 2.41 -5.95 -8.08
N GLU A 47 1.41 -6.81 -7.93
CA GLU A 47 1.55 -8.23 -8.20
C GLU A 47 1.83 -8.47 -9.70
N SER A 48 2.82 -9.30 -10.01
CA SER A 48 3.27 -9.57 -11.39
C SER A 48 2.17 -10.16 -12.27
N SER A 49 1.29 -11.00 -11.72
CA SER A 49 0.15 -11.58 -12.44
C SER A 49 -0.83 -10.48 -12.90
N ILE A 50 -1.05 -9.46 -12.06
CA ILE A 50 -1.91 -8.31 -12.36
C ILE A 50 -1.25 -7.40 -13.39
N ASP A 51 0.05 -7.15 -13.27
CA ASP A 51 0.81 -6.38 -14.25
C ASP A 51 0.73 -6.99 -15.66
N GLN A 52 0.83 -8.32 -15.75
CA GLN A 52 0.71 -9.06 -17.01
C GLN A 52 -0.72 -9.00 -17.59
N LEU A 53 -1.74 -9.10 -16.74
CA LEU A 53 -3.15 -9.03 -17.15
C LEU A 53 -3.59 -7.61 -17.54
N PHE A 54 -2.97 -6.59 -16.95
CA PHE A 54 -3.28 -5.18 -17.19
C PHE A 54 -2.02 -4.37 -17.53
N PRO A 55 -1.41 -4.55 -18.72
CA PRO A 55 -0.14 -3.91 -19.07
C PRO A 55 -0.14 -2.37 -19.03
N GLY A 56 -1.31 -1.74 -19.15
CA GLY A 56 -1.47 -0.28 -19.05
C GLY A 56 -1.52 0.26 -17.62
N LEU A 57 -1.62 -0.61 -16.60
CA LEU A 57 -1.90 -0.21 -15.22
C LEU A 57 -0.77 0.62 -14.62
N GLN A 58 0.49 0.26 -14.86
CA GLN A 58 1.63 1.06 -14.37
C GLN A 58 1.56 2.50 -14.89
N GLN A 59 1.26 2.68 -16.18
CA GLN A 59 1.12 4.01 -16.77
C GLN A 59 -0.08 4.76 -16.21
N GLN A 60 -1.21 4.08 -15.97
CA GLN A 60 -2.39 4.66 -15.33
C GLN A 60 -2.07 5.16 -13.92
N ILE A 61 -1.37 4.35 -13.11
CA ILE A 61 -0.94 4.72 -11.75
C ILE A 61 -0.02 5.94 -11.78
N GLN A 62 0.98 5.94 -12.68
CA GLN A 62 1.91 7.04 -12.85
C GLN A 62 1.18 8.33 -13.25
N ASN A 63 0.28 8.27 -14.24
CA ASN A 63 -0.49 9.41 -14.71
C ASN A 63 -1.41 9.95 -13.60
N TYR A 64 -2.12 9.06 -12.91
CA TYR A 64 -2.99 9.43 -11.80
C TYR A 64 -2.21 10.12 -10.68
N LEU A 65 -1.10 9.54 -10.21
CA LEU A 65 -0.33 10.14 -9.11
C LEU A 65 0.34 11.45 -9.54
N LYS A 66 0.77 11.56 -10.79
CA LYS A 66 1.33 12.80 -11.34
C LYS A 66 0.31 13.94 -11.43
N SER A 67 -0.98 13.64 -11.58
CA SER A 67 -2.04 14.66 -11.60
C SER A 67 -2.41 15.19 -10.20
N GLN A 68 -1.93 14.56 -9.13
CA GLN A 68 -2.20 14.98 -7.74
C GLN A 68 -1.15 15.97 -7.24
N THR A 69 -1.58 17.09 -6.68
CA THR A 69 -0.69 18.21 -6.30
C THR A 69 0.26 17.91 -5.12
N ASN A 70 -0.01 16.87 -4.32
CA ASN A 70 0.75 16.57 -3.09
C ASN A 70 1.11 15.09 -2.94
N LEU A 71 1.13 14.32 -4.02
CA LEU A 71 1.59 12.94 -4.02
C LEU A 71 2.81 12.80 -4.92
N LYS A 72 3.82 12.10 -4.40
CA LYS A 72 5.04 11.81 -5.14
C LYS A 72 5.24 10.30 -5.22
N LEU A 73 5.02 9.73 -6.39
CA LEU A 73 5.39 8.35 -6.67
C LEU A 73 6.91 8.21 -6.59
N THR A 74 7.40 7.30 -5.74
CA THR A 74 8.83 7.00 -5.63
C THR A 74 9.23 5.85 -6.54
N GLU A 75 8.46 4.76 -6.50
CA GLU A 75 8.76 3.54 -7.23
C GLU A 75 7.48 2.70 -7.39
N ILE A 76 7.38 1.98 -8.51
CA ILE A 76 6.45 0.85 -8.68
C ILE A 76 7.30 -0.42 -8.64
N VAL A 77 7.09 -1.22 -7.60
CA VAL A 77 7.81 -2.49 -7.37
C VAL A 77 6.92 -3.62 -7.84
N ILE A 78 7.39 -4.34 -8.87
CA ILE A 78 6.74 -5.58 -9.33
C ILE A 78 7.27 -6.75 -8.52
N MET A 79 6.38 -7.52 -7.92
CA MET A 79 6.71 -8.70 -7.12
C MET A 79 5.82 -9.86 -7.52
N ALA A 80 6.32 -11.09 -7.37
CA ALA A 80 5.48 -12.27 -7.51
C ALA A 80 4.30 -12.22 -6.51
N GLY A 81 3.23 -12.94 -6.83
CA GLY A 81 2.06 -13.13 -5.96
C GLY A 81 1.81 -14.60 -5.63
N GLY A 82 0.60 -14.92 -5.17
CA GLY A 82 0.16 -16.31 -4.94
C GLY A 82 0.85 -17.05 -3.77
N GLU A 83 0.80 -18.39 -3.81
CA GLU A 83 1.47 -19.26 -2.82
C GLU A 83 3.00 -19.15 -2.89
N ASP A 84 3.55 -18.74 -4.02
CA ASP A 84 4.98 -18.47 -4.15
C ASP A 84 5.44 -17.39 -3.18
N CYS A 85 4.56 -16.50 -2.72
CA CYS A 85 4.82 -15.48 -1.70
C CYS A 85 4.67 -15.95 -0.25
N LYS A 86 4.27 -17.20 -0.01
CA LYS A 86 4.01 -17.75 1.33
C LYS A 86 5.16 -18.56 1.90
N ILE A 87 6.35 -18.58 1.28
CA ILE A 87 7.33 -19.65 1.55
C ILE A 87 8.61 -19.17 2.27
N SER A 88 8.87 -17.88 2.51
CA SER A 88 10.10 -17.53 3.25
C SER A 88 10.15 -16.13 3.87
N LYS A 89 10.89 -15.98 4.98
CA LYS A 89 11.27 -14.68 5.59
C LYS A 89 11.87 -13.68 4.59
N THR A 90 12.40 -14.17 3.47
CA THR A 90 12.96 -13.34 2.40
C THR A 90 11.92 -12.40 1.78
N GLN A 91 10.66 -12.83 1.65
CA GLN A 91 9.64 -12.05 0.92
C GLN A 91 9.15 -10.82 1.68
N ILE A 92 9.08 -10.92 3.01
CA ILE A 92 8.80 -9.75 3.85
C ILE A 92 9.94 -8.72 3.69
N MET A 93 11.19 -9.20 3.67
CA MET A 93 12.36 -8.34 3.42
C MET A 93 12.33 -7.74 2.02
N ASP A 94 11.88 -8.48 1.00
CA ASP A 94 11.69 -7.96 -0.35
C ASP A 94 10.65 -6.83 -0.41
N GLY A 95 9.69 -6.78 0.53
CA GLY A 95 8.81 -5.63 0.72
C GLY A 95 9.41 -4.51 1.59
N ILE A 96 10.20 -4.83 2.61
CA ILE A 96 10.82 -3.84 3.51
C ILE A 96 11.94 -3.07 2.82
N ILE A 97 12.81 -3.74 2.04
CA ILE A 97 13.97 -3.13 1.40
C ILE A 97 13.57 -1.95 0.48
N PRO A 98 12.55 -2.08 -0.40
CA PRO A 98 12.07 -0.95 -1.19
C PRO A 98 11.47 0.18 -0.34
N ILE A 99 10.77 -0.15 0.74
CA ILE A 99 10.22 0.84 1.68
C ILE A 99 11.36 1.67 2.30
N GLU A 100 12.40 1.01 2.80
CA GLU A 100 13.56 1.66 3.42
C GLU A 100 14.36 2.50 2.42
N ARG A 101 14.73 1.91 1.27
CA ARG A 101 15.56 2.61 0.27
C ARG A 101 14.90 3.87 -0.29
N ASN A 102 13.57 3.89 -0.40
CA ASN A 102 12.81 5.05 -0.87
C ASN A 102 12.49 6.06 0.25
N GLY A 103 12.87 5.75 1.50
CA GLY A 103 12.60 6.57 2.66
C GLY A 103 11.09 6.78 2.85
N ILE A 104 10.34 5.69 2.80
CA ILE A 104 8.89 5.64 3.04
C ILE A 104 8.68 5.49 4.55
N ASP A 105 8.06 6.48 5.19
CA ASP A 105 7.88 6.53 6.64
C ASP A 105 6.40 6.65 7.05
N ARG A 106 6.12 6.97 8.32
CA ARG A 106 4.75 7.18 8.85
C ARG A 106 3.95 8.29 8.16
N HIS A 107 4.61 9.14 7.38
CA HIS A 107 4.02 10.23 6.61
C HIS A 107 3.88 9.87 5.13
N SER A 108 4.27 8.68 4.72
CA SER A 108 4.15 8.16 3.35
C SER A 108 3.05 7.11 3.26
N TYR A 109 2.74 6.71 2.02
CA TYR A 109 1.77 5.66 1.73
C TYR A 109 2.41 4.49 0.99
N VAL A 110 2.01 3.29 1.37
CA VAL A 110 2.25 2.06 0.61
C VAL A 110 0.94 1.69 -0.07
N PHE A 111 0.95 1.61 -1.39
CA PHE A 111 -0.16 1.05 -2.16
C PHE A 111 0.17 -0.40 -2.48
N CYS A 112 -0.76 -1.31 -2.22
CA CYS A 112 -0.59 -2.72 -2.52
C CYS A 112 -1.73 -3.20 -3.40
N ILE A 113 -1.39 -3.68 -4.61
CA ILE A 113 -2.33 -4.07 -5.64
C ILE A 113 -2.09 -5.54 -5.98
N GLY A 114 -3.05 -6.40 -5.62
CA GLY A 114 -2.93 -7.84 -5.79
C GLY A 114 -3.98 -8.64 -5.03
N GLY A 115 -3.83 -9.96 -5.06
CA GLY A 115 -4.67 -10.90 -4.33
C GLY A 115 -4.33 -10.98 -2.83
N GLY A 116 -5.15 -11.72 -2.06
CA GLY A 116 -5.06 -11.75 -0.59
C GLY A 116 -3.68 -12.11 -0.03
N ALA A 117 -3.02 -13.14 -0.57
CA ALA A 117 -1.68 -13.53 -0.11
C ALA A 117 -0.63 -12.42 -0.34
N PHE A 118 -0.72 -11.70 -1.47
CA PHE A 118 0.16 -10.58 -1.77
C PHE A 118 -0.09 -9.40 -0.82
N LEU A 119 -1.36 -9.07 -0.59
CA LEU A 119 -1.78 -8.04 0.37
C LEU A 119 -1.30 -8.33 1.79
N ASP A 120 -1.28 -9.60 2.21
CA ASP A 120 -0.80 -10.02 3.52
C ASP A 120 0.70 -9.78 3.68
N VAL A 121 1.51 -10.19 2.70
CA VAL A 121 2.98 -10.02 2.73
C VAL A 121 3.36 -8.54 2.77
N ILE A 122 2.85 -7.74 1.83
CA ILE A 122 3.15 -6.31 1.80
C ILE A 122 2.55 -5.60 3.01
N GLY A 123 1.39 -6.06 3.50
CA GLY A 123 0.79 -5.56 4.72
C GLY A 123 1.67 -5.76 5.94
N LEU A 124 2.28 -6.94 6.07
CA LEU A 124 3.23 -7.24 7.14
C LEU A 124 4.54 -6.45 6.98
N SER A 125 5.06 -6.30 5.76
CA SER A 125 6.22 -5.45 5.47
C SER A 125 5.96 -4.00 5.88
N ALA A 126 4.81 -3.42 5.51
CA ALA A 126 4.43 -2.05 5.86
C ALA A 126 4.17 -1.86 7.37
N ALA A 127 3.61 -2.87 8.05
CA ALA A 127 3.42 -2.83 9.50
C ALA A 127 4.76 -2.89 10.27
N THR A 128 5.75 -3.59 9.71
CA THR A 128 7.07 -3.77 10.32
C THR A 128 7.99 -2.57 10.08
N ALA A 129 8.01 -2.07 8.84
CA ALA A 129 8.86 -0.96 8.44
C ALA A 129 8.54 0.29 9.27
N HIS A 130 9.58 0.90 9.86
CA HIS A 130 9.48 2.09 10.71
C HIS A 130 8.42 2.01 11.83
N ARG A 131 8.09 0.79 12.29
CA ARG A 131 7.01 0.51 13.26
C ARG A 131 5.60 0.90 12.76
N GLY A 132 5.40 0.87 11.44
CA GLY A 132 4.11 1.06 10.80
C GLY A 132 4.10 2.22 9.80
N VAL A 133 3.75 1.90 8.57
CA VAL A 133 3.48 2.83 7.47
C VAL A 133 2.00 2.76 7.08
N ARG A 134 1.45 3.85 6.56
CA ARG A 134 0.06 3.90 6.09
C ARG A 134 -0.09 3.02 4.84
N LEU A 135 -0.94 2.00 4.93
CA LEU A 135 -1.20 1.04 3.86
C LEU A 135 -2.55 1.28 3.20
N LEU A 136 -2.59 1.33 1.87
CA LEU A 136 -3.80 1.25 1.06
C LEU A 136 -3.76 -0.06 0.28
N ARG A 137 -4.87 -0.81 0.34
CA ARG A 137 -5.03 -2.10 -0.34
C ARG A 137 -5.99 -1.97 -1.50
N PHE A 138 -5.63 -2.55 -2.63
CA PHE A 138 -6.43 -2.66 -3.84
C PHE A 138 -6.62 -4.16 -4.14
N PRO A 139 -7.61 -4.82 -3.50
CA PRO A 139 -7.82 -6.26 -3.66
C PRO A 139 -8.32 -6.62 -5.05
N THR A 140 -7.64 -7.56 -5.70
CA THR A 140 -7.95 -7.98 -7.08
C THR A 140 -8.66 -9.34 -7.17
N THR A 141 -8.82 -10.07 -6.06
CA THR A 141 -9.52 -11.36 -6.02
C THR A 141 -10.76 -11.30 -5.14
N THR A 142 -11.79 -12.08 -5.46
CA THR A 142 -13.07 -12.09 -4.72
C THR A 142 -12.90 -12.38 -3.23
N LEU A 143 -11.97 -13.27 -2.86
CA LEU A 143 -11.71 -13.61 -1.46
C LEU A 143 -11.02 -12.47 -0.69
N ALA A 144 -10.35 -11.55 -1.39
CA ALA A 144 -9.60 -10.45 -0.79
C ALA A 144 -10.42 -9.14 -0.72
N GLN A 145 -11.55 -9.05 -1.43
CA GLN A 145 -12.49 -7.93 -1.39
C GLN A 145 -13.38 -7.99 -0.16
#